data_AF-A0A4Y2Q616-F1
#
_entry.id   AF-A0A4Y2Q616-F1
#
_cell.length_a   1.000
_cell.length_b   1.000
_cell.length_c   1.000
_cell.angle_alpha   90.00
_cell.angle_beta   90.00
_cell.angle_gamma   90.00
#
_symmetry.space_group_name_H-M   'P 1'
#
loop_
_entity.id
_entity.type
_entity.pdbx_description
1 polymer ?
#
loop_
_entity_poly.entity_id
_entity_poly.type
_entity_poly.pdbx_seq_one_letter_code
_entity_poly.pdbx_strand_id
1 'polypeptide(L)'
;MEEMKGLMIFTDGSKMDGRVGCAFVVFYNKTELDYRKFRLNDSSTVFMAEVIAIQQAVQYVKANDLGQVNIISDSRSALMVLSAAEEARDIINNIKEDIKEYKGKITFT
;
A
#
# COMPACT_ATOMS: atom_id res chain seq x y z
N MET A 1 5.40 -20.85 -8.69
CA MET A 1 5.32 -20.19 -7.38
C MET A 1 6.46 -19.21 -7.37
N GLU A 2 6.16 -17.92 -7.56
CA GLU A 2 7.18 -16.89 -7.70
C GLU A 2 8.02 -16.85 -6.41
N GLU A 3 9.35 -16.88 -6.55
CA GLU A 3 10.22 -16.82 -5.38
C GLU A 3 10.06 -15.43 -4.76
N MET A 4 9.42 -15.37 -3.59
CA MET A 4 9.45 -14.21 -2.71
C MET A 4 10.92 -13.92 -2.36
N LYS A 5 11.54 -12.97 -3.08
CA LYS A 5 12.93 -12.52 -2.89
C LYS A 5 12.95 -11.04 -2.58
N GLY A 6 13.68 -10.69 -1.53
CA GLY A 6 13.80 -9.31 -1.07
C GLY A 6 12.62 -8.88 -0.19
N LEU A 7 12.45 -7.57 -0.04
CA LEU A 7 11.42 -6.98 0.80
C LEU A 7 10.11 -6.81 0.02
N MET A 8 9.04 -7.39 0.54
CA MET A 8 7.69 -7.28 -0.02
C MET A 8 6.74 -6.78 1.04
N ILE A 9 5.79 -5.93 0.64
CA ILE A 9 4.70 -5.49 1.50
C ILE A 9 3.40 -5.84 0.81
N PHE A 10 2.56 -6.66 1.44
CA PHE A 10 1.22 -6.95 0.95
C PHE A 10 0.23 -6.02 1.62
N THR A 11 -0.69 -5.47 0.86
CA THR A 11 -1.73 -4.55 1.36
C THR A 11 -3.11 -5.11 1.10
N ASP A 12 -4.05 -4.86 2.01
CA ASP A 12 -5.45 -5.27 1.87
C ASP A 12 -6.38 -4.24 2.52
N GLY A 13 -7.50 -3.95 1.86
CA GLY A 13 -8.57 -3.08 2.32
C GLY A 13 -9.88 -3.85 2.49
N SER A 14 -10.43 -3.89 3.69
CA SER A 14 -11.64 -4.67 4.00
C SER A 14 -12.82 -3.80 4.42
N LYS A 15 -14.02 -4.24 4.05
CA LYS A 15 -15.28 -3.76 4.61
C LYS A 15 -16.18 -4.94 4.98
N MET A 16 -16.55 -5.04 6.25
CA MET A 16 -17.39 -6.12 6.77
C MET A 16 -18.32 -5.57 7.87
N ASP A 17 -19.60 -5.91 7.80
CA ASP A 17 -20.63 -5.52 8.79
C ASP A 17 -20.64 -4.03 9.11
N GLY A 18 -20.54 -3.19 8.07
CA GLY A 18 -20.51 -1.73 8.19
C GLY A 18 -19.20 -1.15 8.71
N ARG A 19 -18.22 -1.99 9.06
CA ARG A 19 -16.89 -1.58 9.53
C ARG A 19 -15.89 -1.64 8.39
N VAL A 20 -14.94 -0.71 8.38
CA VAL A 20 -13.93 -0.57 7.33
C VAL A 20 -12.55 -0.49 7.97
N GLY A 21 -11.61 -1.24 7.42
CA GLY A 21 -10.22 -1.21 7.86
C GLY A 21 -9.28 -1.51 6.71
N CYS A 22 -8.01 -1.24 6.94
CA CYS A 22 -6.95 -1.63 6.02
C CYS A 22 -5.76 -2.17 6.78
N ALA A 23 -4.92 -2.94 6.12
CA ALA A 23 -3.73 -3.50 6.69
C ALA A 23 -2.61 -3.60 5.67
N PHE A 24 -1.39 -3.72 6.19
CA PHE A 24 -0.28 -4.25 5.41
C PHE A 24 0.56 -5.20 6.24
N VAL A 25 1.29 -6.09 5.56
CA VAL A 25 2.25 -7.01 6.16
C VAL A 25 3.56 -6.98 5.39
N VAL A 26 4.68 -6.93 6.11
CA VAL A 26 6.04 -6.82 5.59
C VAL A 26 6.71 -8.17 5.66
N PHE A 27 7.21 -8.64 4.53
CA PHE A 27 7.99 -9.87 4.40
C PHE A 27 9.40 -9.56 3.91
N TYR A 28 10.38 -10.26 4.45
CA TYR A 28 11.67 -10.43 3.78
C TYR A 28 11.82 -11.89 3.40
N ASN A 29 11.87 -12.13 2.09
CA ASN A 29 11.69 -13.46 1.52
C ASN A 29 10.39 -14.12 2.02
N LYS A 30 10.48 -15.17 2.84
CA LYS A 30 9.32 -15.92 3.37
C LYS A 30 9.06 -15.66 4.86
N THR A 31 9.80 -14.72 5.44
CA THR A 31 9.70 -14.41 6.87
C THR A 31 8.91 -13.12 7.03
N GLU A 32 7.78 -13.21 7.74
CA GLU A 32 7.04 -12.03 8.19
C GLU A 32 7.92 -11.25 9.18
N LEU A 33 8.12 -9.97 8.92
CA LEU A 33 8.90 -9.08 9.76
C LEU A 33 8.03 -8.18 10.63
N ASP A 34 6.94 -7.67 10.05
CA ASP A 34 6.04 -6.73 10.73
C ASP A 34 4.67 -6.68 10.04
N TYR A 35 3.67 -6.13 10.74
CA TYR A 35 2.37 -5.82 10.15
C TYR A 35 1.72 -4.63 10.86
N ARG A 36 0.83 -3.94 10.15
CA ARG A 36 0.00 -2.87 10.73
C ARG A 36 -1.44 -3.02 10.27
N LYS A 37 -2.37 -2.67 11.17
CA LYS A 37 -3.82 -2.66 10.92
C LYS A 37 -4.37 -1.31 11.34
N PHE A 38 -5.26 -0.75 10.54
CA PHE A 38 -5.84 0.56 10.76
C PHE A 38 -7.35 0.51 10.64
N ARG A 39 -8.03 1.14 11.60
CA ARG A 39 -9.47 1.34 11.54
C ARG A 39 -9.78 2.62 10.77
N LEU A 40 -10.64 2.52 9.77
CA LEU A 40 -11.09 3.65 8.96
C LEU A 40 -12.50 4.07 9.37
N ASN A 41 -13.01 5.14 8.76
CA ASN A 41 -14.40 5.56 8.97
C ASN A 41 -15.37 4.50 8.38
N ASP A 42 -16.48 4.24 9.05
CA ASP A 42 -17.49 3.23 8.66
C ASP A 42 -18.14 3.56 7.31
N SER A 43 -18.15 4.85 6.96
CA SER A 43 -18.61 5.36 5.67
C SER A 43 -17.61 5.14 4.53
N SER A 44 -16.35 4.80 4.81
CA SER A 44 -15.34 4.56 3.78
C SER A 44 -15.74 3.39 2.86
N THR A 45 -15.34 3.49 1.59
CA THR A 45 -15.52 2.42 0.61
C THR A 45 -14.37 1.43 0.67
N VAL A 46 -14.55 0.23 0.13
CA VAL A 46 -13.45 -0.74 -0.05
C VAL A 46 -12.33 -0.13 -0.88
N PHE A 47 -12.67 0.58 -1.97
CA PHE A 47 -11.67 1.30 -2.78
C PHE A 47 -10.80 2.27 -1.96
N MET A 48 -11.41 3.07 -1.08
CA MET A 48 -10.63 3.96 -0.21
C MET A 48 -9.79 3.19 0.79
N ALA A 49 -10.29 2.06 1.32
CA ALA A 49 -9.51 1.21 2.21
C ALA A 49 -8.25 0.67 1.54
N GLU A 50 -8.36 0.20 0.28
CA GLU A 50 -7.23 -0.26 -0.54
C GLU A 50 -6.20 0.84 -0.78
N VAL A 51 -6.66 2.02 -1.21
CA VAL A 51 -5.78 3.17 -1.44
C VAL A 51 -5.06 3.58 -0.15
N ILE A 52 -5.76 3.59 0.98
CA ILE A 52 -5.16 3.92 2.28
C ILE A 52 -4.20 2.82 2.74
N ALA A 53 -4.49 1.54 2.46
CA ALA A 53 -3.55 0.44 2.72
C ALA A 53 -2.20 0.68 2.03
N ILE A 54 -2.25 1.06 0.75
CA ILE A 54 -1.06 1.41 -0.04
C ILE A 54 -0.37 2.66 0.51
N GLN A 55 -1.12 3.71 0.84
CA GLN A 55 -0.56 4.92 1.45
C GLN A 55 0.24 4.59 2.72
N GLN A 56 -0.35 3.81 3.62
CA GLN A 56 0.30 3.41 4.87
C GLN A 56 1.54 2.57 4.63
N ALA A 57 1.53 1.69 3.62
CA ALA A 57 2.71 0.93 3.23
C ALA A 57 3.84 1.84 2.69
N VAL A 58 3.52 2.79 1.80
CA VAL A 58 4.50 3.75 1.26
C VAL A 58 5.10 4.61 2.39
N GLN A 59 4.27 5.12 3.30
CA GLN A 59 4.73 5.90 4.45
C GLN A 59 5.63 5.07 5.37
N TYR A 60 5.30 3.80 5.60
CA TYR A 60 6.13 2.88 6.35
C TYR A 60 7.50 2.66 5.69
N VAL A 61 7.54 2.49 4.36
CA VAL A 61 8.79 2.37 3.59
C VAL A 61 9.66 3.62 3.75
N LYS A 62 9.07 4.81 3.58
CA LYS A 62 9.78 6.08 3.74
C LYS A 62 10.33 6.27 5.15
N ALA A 63 9.50 6.01 6.17
CA ALA A 63 9.86 6.23 7.57
C ALA A 63 11.00 5.32 8.05
N ASN A 64 11.12 4.12 7.49
CA ASN A 64 12.13 3.13 7.87
C ASN A 64 13.30 3.02 6.87
N ASP A 65 13.30 3.82 5.81
CA ASP A 65 14.29 3.81 4.73
C ASP A 65 14.67 2.41 4.23
N LEU A 66 13.67 1.65 3.80
CA LEU A 66 13.80 0.21 3.51
C LEU A 66 14.52 -0.15 2.19
N GLY A 67 15.05 0.83 1.46
CA GLY A 67 15.77 0.65 0.20
C GLY A 67 14.85 0.26 -0.96
N GLN A 68 14.92 -0.99 -1.43
CA GLN A 68 14.10 -1.49 -2.53
C GLN A 68 12.97 -2.38 -1.99
N VAL A 69 11.73 -2.00 -2.30
CA VAL A 69 10.52 -2.67 -1.79
C VAL A 69 9.52 -2.89 -2.91
N ASN A 70 8.91 -4.08 -2.93
CA ASN A 70 7.75 -4.35 -3.77
C ASN A 70 6.46 -4.29 -2.93
N ILE A 71 5.55 -3.37 -3.26
CA ILE A 71 4.22 -3.29 -2.65
C ILE A 71 3.25 -4.06 -3.54
N ILE A 72 2.55 -5.02 -2.96
CA ILE A 72 1.68 -5.97 -3.65
C ILE A 72 0.24 -5.72 -3.19
N SER A 73 -0.65 -5.43 -4.12
CA SER A 73 -2.08 -5.22 -3.86
C SER A 73 -2.91 -6.02 -4.86
N ASP A 74 -3.95 -6.70 -4.38
CA ASP A 74 -4.92 -7.36 -5.26
C ASP A 74 -5.97 -6.39 -5.83
N SER A 75 -6.00 -5.15 -5.34
CA SER A 75 -6.88 -4.09 -5.84
C SER A 75 -6.38 -3.50 -7.15
N ARG A 76 -6.75 -4.14 -8.26
CA ARG A 76 -6.50 -3.60 -9.62
C ARG A 76 -6.97 -2.16 -9.77
N SER A 77 -8.09 -1.79 -9.14
CA SER A 77 -8.64 -0.44 -9.19
C SER A 77 -7.73 0.61 -8.52
N ALA A 78 -7.12 0.27 -7.38
CA ALA A 78 -6.17 1.15 -6.70
C ALA A 78 -4.87 1.30 -7.50
N LEU A 79 -4.34 0.18 -8.01
CA LEU A 79 -3.14 0.17 -8.86
C LEU A 79 -3.32 0.99 -10.15
N MET A 80 -4.48 0.88 -10.81
CA MET A 80 -4.77 1.64 -12.03
C MET A 80 -4.74 3.15 -11.80
N VAL A 81 -5.37 3.62 -10.72
CA VAL A 81 -5.40 5.05 -10.34
C VAL A 81 -4.00 5.58 -9.97
N LEU A 82 -3.18 4.76 -9.30
CA LEU A 82 -1.80 5.11 -9.02
C LEU A 82 -0.92 5.17 -10.28
N SER A 83 -1.26 4.39 -11.31
CA SER A 83 -0.56 4.43 -12.60
C SER A 83 -1.03 5.55 -13.55
N ALA A 84 -2.19 6.15 -13.28
CA ALA A 84 -2.77 7.18 -14.13
C ALA A 84 -1.90 8.45 -14.14
N ALA A 85 -1.76 9.08 -15.31
CA ALA A 85 -0.98 10.30 -15.46
C ALA A 85 -1.59 11.50 -14.71
N GLU A 86 -2.92 11.62 -14.77
CA GLU A 86 -3.68 12.71 -14.14
C GLU A 86 -4.70 12.13 -13.17
N GLU A 87 -4.75 12.67 -11.94
CA GLU A 87 -5.71 12.29 -10.92
C GLU A 87 -6.12 13.53 -10.11
N ALA A 88 -7.43 13.69 -9.87
CA ALA A 88 -7.97 14.84 -9.14
C ALA A 88 -7.94 14.65 -7.61
N ARG A 89 -7.70 13.41 -7.14
CA ARG A 89 -7.78 13.06 -5.72
C ARG A 89 -6.43 13.28 -5.04
N ASP A 90 -6.39 14.21 -4.09
CA ASP A 90 -5.16 14.56 -3.35
C ASP A 90 -4.46 13.36 -2.73
N ILE A 91 -5.21 12.41 -2.16
CA ILE A 91 -4.61 11.20 -1.56
C ILE A 91 -3.75 10.42 -2.55
N ILE A 92 -4.16 10.33 -3.82
CA ILE A 92 -3.42 9.61 -4.85
C ILE A 92 -2.17 10.39 -5.25
N ASN A 93 -2.30 11.71 -5.40
CA ASN A 93 -1.19 12.58 -5.75
C ASN A 93 -0.14 12.60 -4.64
N ASN A 94 -0.57 12.65 -3.38
CA ASN A 94 0.33 12.55 -2.23
C ASN A 94 1.09 11.21 -2.21
N ILE A 95 0.44 10.09 -2.51
CA ILE A 95 1.13 8.79 -2.64
C ILE A 95 2.17 8.84 -3.77
N LYS A 96 1.82 9.40 -4.94
CA LYS A 96 2.74 9.55 -6.08
C LYS A 96 3.94 10.43 -5.74
N GLU A 97 3.70 11.54 -5.06
CA GLU A 97 4.75 12.44 -4.57
C GLU A 97 5.65 11.74 -3.55
N ASP A 98 5.05 11.02 -2.59
CA ASP A 98 5.78 10.25 -1.59
C ASP A 98 6.73 9.24 -2.26
N ILE A 99 6.26 8.52 -3.28
CA ILE A 99 7.08 7.58 -4.05
C ILE A 99 8.20 8.31 -4.80
N LYS A 100 7.90 9.47 -5.41
CA LYS A 100 8.86 10.25 -6.20
C LYS A 100 9.99 10.84 -5.33
N GLU A 101 9.67 11.27 -4.12
CA GLU A 101 10.64 11.83 -3.17
C GLU A 101 11.51 10.77 -2.50
N TYR A 102 11.04 9.52 -2.47
CA TYR A 102 11.77 8.45 -1.82
C TYR A 102 13.05 8.11 -2.60
N LYS A 103 14.20 8.09 -1.90
CA LYS A 103 15.51 7.82 -2.50
C LYS A 103 15.70 6.37 -2.92
N GLY A 104 14.99 5.45 -2.25
CA GLY A 104 14.97 4.04 -2.61
C GLY A 104 14.06 3.77 -3.81
N LYS A 105 13.64 2.52 -3.98
CA LYS A 105 12.78 2.12 -5.09
C LYS A 105 11.56 1.40 -4.56
N ILE A 106 10.39 1.96 -4.82
CA ILE A 106 9.10 1.31 -4.59
C ILE A 106 8.55 0.86 -5.93
N THR A 107 8.25 -0.43 -6.06
CA THR A 107 7.51 -0.99 -7.19
C THR A 107 6.15 -1.48 -6.74
N PHE A 108 5.19 -1.50 -7.67
CA PHE A 108 3.86 -2.03 -7.43
C PHE A 108 3.64 -3.26 -8.30
N THR A 109 3.08 -4.32 -7.70
CA THR A 109 2.69 -5.55 -8.40
C THR A 109 1.26 -5.91 -8.05
#